data_AF-A0AAN2H7N4-F1
#
_entry.id   AF-A0AAN2H7N4-F1
#
_cell.length_a   1.000
_cell.length_b   1.000
_cell.length_c   1.000
_cell.angle_alpha   90.00
_cell.angle_beta   90.00
_cell.angle_gamma   90.00
#
_symmetry.space_group_name_H-M   'P 1'
#
loop_
_entity.id
_entity.type
_entity.pdbx_description
1 polymer ?
#
loop_
_entity_poly.entity_id
_entity_poly.type
_entity_poly.pdbx_seq_one_letter_code
_entity_poly.pdbx_strand_id
1 'polypeptide(L)'
;MDRYNPPRRNGNSKKNEVVITGGRTQRIDFEKDVNKTTILPPAGASVGRRGRGAGWYCEACNETYKDSLSWLDHLNSTQHLRKTRTVIIEKRATLEEVKERMEYWRRQLLEPEKGSEEYSLKERVERYHQELEAKKLRRKQKKVNKEKNSPRLVGENTELAAIMGISSFGSTNL
;
A
#
# COMPACT_ATOMS: atom_id res chain seq x y z
N MET A 1 -62.51 13.78 -28.32
CA MET A 1 -61.04 13.80 -28.29
C MET A 1 -60.58 12.63 -27.43
N ASP A 2 -60.15 11.54 -28.07
CA ASP A 2 -59.64 10.38 -27.33
C ASP A 2 -58.31 10.74 -26.68
N ARG A 3 -58.24 10.62 -25.35
CA ARG A 3 -57.02 10.92 -24.59
C ARG A 3 -55.98 9.87 -24.98
N TYR A 4 -54.91 10.31 -25.64
CA TYR A 4 -53.76 9.47 -25.94
C TYR A 4 -53.21 8.87 -24.62
N ASN A 5 -53.31 7.55 -24.49
CA ASN A 5 -52.79 6.78 -23.36
C ASN A 5 -51.48 6.09 -23.80
N PRO A 6 -50.31 6.60 -23.39
CA PRO A 6 -49.04 6.03 -23.83
C PRO A 6 -48.83 4.60 -23.29
N PRO A 7 -48.10 3.74 -24.02
CA PRO A 7 -47.94 2.35 -23.67
C PRO A 7 -47.29 2.18 -22.31
N ARG A 8 -47.89 1.32 -21.48
CA ARG A 8 -47.36 0.93 -20.16
C ARG A 8 -46.01 0.27 -20.36
N ARG A 9 -44.95 0.95 -19.91
CA ARG A 9 -43.56 0.46 -19.98
C ARG A 9 -43.49 -0.96 -19.40
N ASN A 10 -43.15 -1.89 -20.28
CA ASN A 10 -43.15 -3.32 -20.03
C ASN A 10 -42.27 -3.68 -18.82
N GLY A 11 -42.78 -4.61 -18.02
CA GLY A 11 -42.27 -4.95 -16.70
C GLY A 11 -40.87 -5.55 -16.73
N ASN A 12 -39.92 -4.83 -16.13
CA ASN A 12 -38.77 -5.45 -15.48
C ASN A 12 -38.46 -4.64 -14.21
N SER A 13 -39.43 -4.60 -13.29
CA SER A 13 -39.38 -3.82 -12.04
C SER A 13 -38.38 -4.37 -11.02
N LYS A 14 -37.86 -5.59 -11.20
CA LYS A 14 -36.96 -6.25 -10.23
C LYS A 14 -35.51 -5.75 -10.21
N LYS A 15 -35.12 -4.77 -11.02
CA LYS A 15 -33.73 -4.25 -11.05
C LYS A 15 -33.53 -2.88 -10.39
N ASN A 16 -34.54 -2.34 -9.72
CA ASN A 16 -34.48 -1.02 -9.12
C ASN A 16 -34.40 -1.06 -7.58
N GLU A 17 -33.74 -2.08 -7.02
CA GLU A 17 -33.49 -2.08 -5.58
C GLU A 17 -32.41 -1.05 -5.25
N VAL A 18 -32.76 -0.13 -4.37
CA VAL A 18 -31.85 0.89 -3.87
C VAL A 18 -30.91 0.22 -2.88
N VAL A 19 -29.66 0.01 -3.28
CA VAL A 19 -28.65 -0.60 -2.42
C VAL A 19 -28.21 0.42 -1.38
N ILE A 20 -28.27 0.05 -0.11
CA ILE A 20 -27.76 0.87 1.00
C ILE A 20 -26.23 0.73 1.04
N THR A 21 -25.52 1.86 1.08
CA THR A 21 -24.06 1.87 1.24
C THR A 21 -23.66 1.22 2.57
N GLY A 22 -23.12 -0.01 2.50
CA GLY A 22 -22.47 -0.70 3.61
C GLY A 22 -21.00 -0.99 3.29
N GLY A 23 -20.27 -1.52 4.28
CA GLY A 23 -18.92 -2.02 4.05
C GLY A 23 -18.92 -3.06 2.92
N ARG A 24 -17.99 -2.94 1.97
CA ARG A 24 -17.91 -3.85 0.82
C ARG A 24 -17.45 -5.24 1.30
N THR A 25 -18.27 -6.27 1.11
CA THR A 25 -17.92 -7.66 1.42
C THR A 25 -17.04 -8.32 0.36
N GLN A 26 -17.13 -7.83 -0.88
CA GLN A 26 -16.41 -8.42 -2.02
C GLN A 26 -14.95 -7.98 -2.04
N ARG A 27 -14.04 -8.95 -2.15
CA ARG A 27 -12.63 -8.70 -2.44
C ARG A 27 -12.50 -8.05 -3.83
N ILE A 28 -11.68 -7.02 -3.92
CA ILE A 28 -11.37 -6.34 -5.18
C ILE A 28 -10.09 -6.97 -5.71
N ASP A 29 -10.21 -7.69 -6.82
CA ASP A 29 -9.09 -8.42 -7.41
C ASP A 29 -8.31 -7.50 -8.35
N PHE A 30 -7.20 -6.94 -7.86
CA PHE A 30 -6.28 -6.14 -8.68
C PHE A 30 -5.36 -6.99 -9.57
N GLU A 31 -5.22 -8.28 -9.26
CA GLU A 31 -4.25 -9.17 -9.89
C GLU A 31 -4.74 -9.79 -11.22
N LYS A 32 -6.00 -9.60 -11.58
CA LYS A 32 -6.57 -10.24 -12.79
C LYS A 32 -5.92 -9.80 -14.09
N ASP A 33 -5.38 -8.58 -14.12
CA ASP A 33 -4.81 -7.98 -15.31
C ASP A 33 -3.27 -7.83 -15.23
N VAL A 34 -2.61 -8.42 -14.21
CA VAL A 34 -1.14 -8.45 -14.21
C VAL A 34 -0.64 -9.39 -15.30
N ASN A 35 0.43 -8.99 -15.99
CA ASN A 35 1.07 -9.75 -17.08
C ASN A 35 0.19 -9.98 -18.34
N LYS A 36 -0.94 -9.30 -18.47
CA LYS A 36 -1.80 -9.38 -19.66
C LYS A 36 -1.55 -8.19 -20.59
N THR A 37 -1.25 -8.47 -21.86
CA THR A 37 -1.19 -7.44 -22.91
C THR A 37 -2.57 -7.29 -23.54
N THR A 38 -3.10 -6.06 -23.54
CA THR A 38 -4.38 -5.74 -24.18
C THR A 38 -4.17 -4.64 -25.21
N ILE A 39 -4.91 -4.71 -26.32
CA ILE A 39 -4.90 -3.66 -27.34
C ILE A 39 -5.74 -2.52 -26.81
N LEU A 40 -5.09 -1.39 -26.54
CA LEU A 40 -5.80 -0.17 -26.13
C LEU A 40 -6.53 0.44 -27.33
N PRO A 41 -7.70 1.06 -27.12
CA PRO A 41 -8.32 1.95 -28.09
C PRO A 41 -7.35 3.06 -28.55
N PRO A 42 -7.53 3.61 -29.75
CA PRO A 42 -6.59 4.59 -30.32
C PRO A 42 -6.37 5.78 -29.37
N ALA A 43 -5.19 6.41 -29.45
CA ALA A 43 -4.68 7.43 -28.52
C ALA A 43 -5.56 8.70 -28.32
N GLY A 44 -6.71 8.81 -29.01
CA GLY A 44 -7.72 9.86 -28.82
C GLY A 44 -9.07 9.39 -28.25
N ALA A 45 -9.29 8.09 -28.07
CA ALA A 45 -10.55 7.55 -27.53
C ALA A 45 -10.72 7.81 -26.03
N SER A 46 -9.63 8.19 -25.34
CA SER A 46 -9.65 8.62 -23.95
C SER A 46 -9.13 10.05 -23.84
N VAL A 47 -9.99 10.98 -23.40
CA VAL A 47 -9.60 12.35 -23.08
C VAL A 47 -9.38 12.44 -21.58
N GLY A 48 -8.12 12.49 -21.16
CA GLY A 48 -7.75 12.48 -19.75
C GLY A 48 -8.16 11.17 -19.06
N ARG A 49 -9.09 11.25 -18.11
CA ARG A 49 -9.63 10.08 -17.38
C ARG A 49 -10.85 9.46 -18.06
N ARG A 50 -11.52 10.17 -18.97
CA ARG A 50 -12.78 9.73 -19.59
C ARG A 50 -12.50 8.92 -20.85
N GLY A 51 -13.25 7.84 -21.04
CA GLY A 51 -13.08 6.90 -22.15
C GLY A 51 -12.34 5.63 -21.73
N ARG A 52 -12.10 4.73 -22.68
CA ARG A 52 -11.41 3.45 -22.45
C ARG A 52 -9.91 3.62 -22.72
N GLY A 53 -9.13 3.83 -21.66
CA GLY A 53 -7.66 3.83 -21.68
C GLY A 53 -7.04 2.60 -21.02
N ALA A 54 -5.74 2.67 -20.73
CA ALA A 54 -5.02 1.65 -19.95
C ALA A 54 -5.45 1.68 -18.47
N GLY A 55 -5.73 0.51 -17.90
CA GLY A 55 -6.04 0.33 -16.47
C GLY A 55 -7.46 -0.13 -16.20
N TRP A 56 -7.95 0.13 -14.98
CA TRP A 56 -9.30 -0.28 -14.55
C TRP A 56 -10.35 0.70 -15.08
N TYR A 57 -11.35 0.16 -15.77
CA TYR A 57 -12.44 0.94 -16.36
C TYR A 57 -13.71 0.86 -15.53
N CYS A 58 -14.29 2.02 -15.21
CA CYS A 58 -15.63 2.10 -14.63
C CYS A 58 -16.70 2.29 -15.71
N GLU A 59 -17.59 1.32 -15.84
CA GLU A 59 -18.73 1.40 -16.77
C GLU A 59 -19.77 2.44 -16.36
N ALA A 60 -20.00 2.62 -15.05
CA ALA A 60 -20.95 3.61 -14.56
C ALA A 60 -20.48 5.05 -14.81
N CYS A 61 -19.17 5.29 -14.66
CA CYS A 61 -18.59 6.63 -14.77
C CYS A 61 -17.98 6.95 -16.14
N ASN A 62 -17.74 5.94 -16.98
CA ASN A 62 -16.99 6.03 -18.23
C ASN A 62 -15.57 6.62 -18.02
N GLU A 63 -14.91 6.18 -16.96
CA GLU A 63 -13.58 6.66 -16.56
C GLU A 63 -12.61 5.49 -16.37
N THR A 64 -11.34 5.69 -16.76
CA THR A 64 -10.24 4.76 -16.51
C THR A 64 -9.28 5.28 -15.44
N TYR A 65 -8.83 4.35 -14.59
CA TYR A 65 -7.89 4.57 -13.51
C TYR A 65 -6.63 3.72 -13.72
N LYS A 66 -5.45 4.36 -13.62
CA LYS A 66 -4.15 3.71 -13.82
C LYS A 66 -3.55 3.12 -12.54
N ASP A 67 -4.04 3.55 -11.39
CA ASP A 67 -3.53 3.18 -10.08
C ASP A 67 -4.65 2.53 -9.24
N SER A 68 -4.27 1.56 -8.42
CA SER A 68 -5.20 0.72 -7.65
C SER A 68 -5.89 1.52 -6.55
N LEU A 69 -5.15 2.41 -5.87
CA LEU A 69 -5.72 3.28 -4.84
C LEU A 69 -6.74 4.25 -5.44
N SER A 70 -6.36 4.91 -6.54
CA SER A 70 -7.27 5.84 -7.23
C SER A 70 -8.54 5.15 -7.75
N TRP A 71 -8.46 3.86 -8.14
CA TRP A 71 -9.64 3.05 -8.49
C TRP A 71 -10.55 2.80 -7.29
N LEU A 72 -9.99 2.50 -6.11
CA LEU A 72 -10.77 2.31 -4.88
C LEU A 72 -11.48 3.58 -4.45
N ASP A 73 -10.75 4.70 -4.46
CA ASP A 73 -11.32 6.00 -4.12
C ASP A 73 -12.46 6.37 -5.06
N HIS A 74 -12.32 6.04 -6.35
CA HIS A 74 -13.40 6.22 -7.32
C HIS A 74 -14.64 5.41 -6.97
N LEU A 75 -14.48 4.11 -6.68
CA LEU A 75 -15.60 3.22 -6.34
C LEU A 75 -16.37 3.69 -5.10
N ASN A 76 -15.67 4.31 -4.15
CA ASN A 76 -16.25 4.87 -2.93
C ASN A 76 -16.70 6.32 -3.08
N SER A 77 -16.41 6.98 -4.21
CA SER A 77 -16.76 8.38 -4.43
C SER A 77 -18.27 8.59 -4.54
N THR A 78 -18.75 9.75 -4.07
CA THR A 78 -20.16 10.12 -4.16
C THR A 78 -20.65 10.18 -5.62
N GLN A 79 -19.75 10.47 -6.57
CA GLN A 79 -20.06 10.49 -7.99
C GLN A 79 -20.40 9.08 -8.51
N HIS A 80 -19.57 8.09 -8.18
CA HIS A 80 -19.79 6.70 -8.56
C HIS A 80 -21.08 6.15 -7.92
N LEU A 81 -21.24 6.33 -6.60
CA LEU A 81 -22.39 5.83 -5.84
C LEU A 81 -23.73 6.41 -6.35
N ARG A 82 -23.75 7.69 -6.74
CA ARG A 82 -24.94 8.31 -7.36
C ARG A 82 -25.30 7.66 -8.69
N LYS A 83 -24.31 7.32 -9.53
CA LYS A 83 -24.54 6.69 -10.84
C LYS A 83 -24.95 5.23 -10.72
N THR A 84 -24.39 4.49 -9.75
CA THR A 84 -24.79 3.11 -9.45
C THR A 84 -26.14 3.02 -8.73
N ARG A 85 -26.80 4.16 -8.44
CA ARG A 85 -28.07 4.24 -7.71
C ARG A 85 -28.00 3.61 -6.32
N THR A 86 -26.82 3.64 -5.73
CA THR A 86 -26.60 3.27 -4.33
C THR A 86 -26.95 4.50 -3.49
N VAL A 87 -27.87 4.36 -2.54
CA VAL A 87 -28.13 5.45 -1.59
C VAL A 87 -27.18 5.36 -0.42
N ILE A 88 -26.59 6.51 -0.11
CA ILE A 88 -25.82 6.71 1.11
C ILE A 88 -26.84 6.94 2.22
N ILE A 89 -27.39 5.85 2.77
CA ILE A 89 -28.22 5.91 3.97
C ILE A 89 -27.49 5.11 5.05
N GLU A 90 -27.25 5.74 6.17
CA GLU A 90 -26.78 5.04 7.36
C GLU A 90 -27.96 4.24 7.93
N LYS A 91 -27.84 2.91 7.99
CA LYS A 91 -28.80 2.10 8.73
C LYS A 91 -28.70 2.48 10.21
N ARG A 92 -29.85 2.73 10.84
CA ARG A 92 -29.88 2.91 12.30
C ARG A 92 -29.50 1.59 12.95
N ALA A 93 -28.45 1.61 13.77
CA ALA A 93 -28.02 0.44 14.51
C ALA A 93 -29.09 0.04 15.53
N THR A 94 -29.40 -1.25 15.61
CA THR A 94 -30.28 -1.79 16.66
C THR A 94 -29.48 -2.08 17.93
N LEU A 95 -30.15 -2.21 19.08
CA LEU A 95 -29.47 -2.52 20.35
C LEU A 95 -28.74 -3.87 20.31
N GLU A 96 -29.29 -4.84 19.56
CA GLU A 96 -28.71 -6.18 19.39
C GLU A 96 -27.42 -6.13 18.58
N GLU A 97 -27.42 -5.43 17.44
CA GLU A 97 -26.23 -5.21 16.59
C GLU A 97 -25.09 -4.53 17.38
N VAL A 98 -25.43 -3.58 18.26
CA VAL A 98 -24.44 -2.89 19.10
C VAL A 98 -23.82 -3.83 20.13
N LYS A 99 -24.61 -4.73 20.75
CA LYS A 99 -24.09 -5.74 21.69
C LYS A 99 -23.18 -6.73 20.99
N GLU A 100 -23.59 -7.26 19.85
CA GLU A 100 -22.76 -8.15 19.03
C GLU A 100 -21.45 -7.48 18.62
N ARG A 101 -21.51 -6.19 18.24
CA ARG A 101 -20.31 -5.43 17.89
C ARG A 101 -19.39 -5.23 19.08
N MET A 102 -19.93 -4.96 20.27
CA MET A 102 -19.14 -4.86 21.50
C MET A 102 -18.49 -6.19 21.89
N GLU A 103 -19.19 -7.31 21.73
CA GLU A 103 -18.65 -8.65 21.97
C GLU A 103 -17.54 -9.00 20.97
N TYR A 104 -17.71 -8.65 19.69
CA TYR A 104 -16.66 -8.78 18.68
C TYR A 104 -15.39 -8.01 19.09
N TRP A 105 -15.53 -6.75 19.52
CA TRP A 105 -14.39 -5.94 19.96
C TRP A 105 -13.76 -6.48 21.24
N ARG A 106 -14.58 -6.96 22.19
CA ARG A 106 -14.09 -7.63 23.39
C ARG A 106 -13.25 -8.86 23.00
N ARG A 107 -13.73 -9.70 22.09
CA ARG A 107 -12.97 -10.86 21.60
C ARG A 107 -11.67 -10.45 20.90
N GLN A 108 -11.68 -9.42 20.05
CA GLN A 108 -10.47 -8.94 19.39
C GLN A 108 -9.45 -8.32 20.35
N LEU A 109 -9.91 -7.78 21.48
CA LEU A 109 -9.02 -7.23 22.50
C LEU A 109 -8.47 -8.33 23.44
N LEU A 110 -9.26 -9.38 23.69
CA LEU A 110 -8.84 -10.55 24.46
C LEU A 110 -7.99 -11.54 23.66
N GLU A 111 -8.21 -11.67 22.36
CA GLU A 111 -7.26 -12.32 21.46
C GLU A 111 -6.09 -11.35 21.30
N PRO A 112 -4.92 -11.60 21.92
CA PRO A 112 -3.75 -10.82 21.57
C PRO A 112 -3.57 -10.96 20.06
N GLU A 113 -3.50 -9.84 19.36
CA GLU A 113 -3.15 -9.75 17.95
C GLU A 113 -2.06 -10.78 17.67
N LYS A 114 -2.41 -11.90 17.03
CA LYS A 114 -1.52 -13.06 16.80
C LYS A 114 -0.31 -12.73 15.92
N GLY A 115 -0.03 -11.44 15.69
CA GLY A 115 1.18 -10.94 15.04
C GLY A 115 1.75 -9.64 15.63
N SER A 116 1.18 -9.02 16.67
CA SER A 116 1.79 -7.82 17.29
C SER A 116 2.67 -8.17 18.49
N GLU A 117 2.30 -9.18 19.28
CA GLU A 117 3.10 -9.69 20.41
C GLU A 117 4.27 -10.59 19.95
N GLU A 118 4.24 -11.12 18.73
CA GLU A 118 5.38 -11.86 18.14
C GLU A 118 6.60 -10.97 17.84
N TYR A 119 6.49 -9.65 17.98
CA TYR A 119 7.66 -8.82 18.27
C TYR A 119 7.62 -8.42 19.73
N SER A 120 7.86 -9.40 20.61
CA SER A 120 8.37 -9.15 21.95
C SER A 120 9.40 -8.04 21.84
N LEU A 121 9.11 -6.88 22.44
CA LEU A 121 10.00 -5.72 22.38
C LEU A 121 11.42 -6.13 22.81
N LYS A 122 11.50 -7.09 23.74
CA LYS A 122 12.73 -7.72 24.20
C LYS A 122 13.46 -8.46 23.08
N GLU A 123 12.78 -9.28 22.28
CA GLU A 123 13.41 -9.98 21.15
C GLU A 123 13.89 -9.02 20.05
N ARG A 124 13.15 -7.94 19.79
CA ARG A 124 13.58 -6.90 18.84
C ARG A 124 14.83 -6.17 19.36
N VAL A 125 14.85 -5.82 20.65
CA VAL A 125 15.99 -5.17 21.31
C VAL A 125 17.20 -6.10 21.36
N GLU A 126 16.99 -7.38 21.67
CA GLU A 126 18.04 -8.39 21.73
C GLU A 126 18.68 -8.61 20.35
N ARG A 127 17.87 -8.79 19.29
CA ARG A 127 18.39 -8.86 17.91
C ARG A 127 19.19 -7.62 17.54
N TYR A 128 18.72 -6.43 17.90
CA TYR A 128 19.44 -5.19 17.65
C TYR A 128 20.79 -5.13 18.40
N HIS A 129 20.83 -5.58 19.66
CA HIS A 129 22.06 -5.65 20.44
C HIS A 129 23.07 -6.63 19.82
N GLN A 130 22.63 -7.83 19.44
CA GLN A 130 23.46 -8.84 18.78
C GLN A 130 24.02 -8.33 17.43
N GLU A 131 23.22 -7.62 16.64
CA GLU A 131 23.71 -6.99 15.40
C GLU A 131 24.79 -5.92 15.66
N LEU A 132 24.62 -5.11 16.71
CA LEU A 132 25.61 -4.11 17.09
C LEU A 132 26.91 -4.76 17.57
N GLU A 133 26.83 -5.83 18.35
CA GLU A 133 27.99 -6.60 18.80
C GLU A 133 28.72 -7.28 17.63
N ALA A 134 27.98 -7.92 16.73
CA ALA A 134 28.54 -8.52 15.52
C ALA A 134 29.23 -7.47 14.63
N LYS A 135 28.63 -6.28 14.47
CA LYS A 135 29.26 -5.15 13.76
C LYS A 135 30.54 -4.67 14.47
N LYS A 136 30.55 -4.58 15.80
CA LYS A 136 31.74 -4.21 16.59
C LYS A 136 32.85 -5.25 16.44
N LEU A 137 32.52 -6.54 16.54
CA LEU A 137 33.48 -7.64 16.40
C LEU A 137 34.08 -7.66 14.99
N ARG A 138 33.25 -7.51 13.95
CA ARG A 138 33.70 -7.42 12.55
C ARG A 138 34.61 -6.21 12.32
N ARG A 139 34.33 -5.07 12.94
CA ARG A 139 35.22 -3.89 12.88
C ARG A 139 36.57 -4.17 13.56
N LYS A 140 36.58 -4.84 14.71
CA LYS A 140 37.83 -5.24 15.40
C LYS A 140 38.64 -6.23 14.56
N GLN A 141 38.01 -7.26 13.99
CA GLN A 141 38.68 -8.22 13.10
C GLN A 141 39.26 -7.56 11.85
N LYS A 142 38.54 -6.60 11.24
CA LYS A 142 39.06 -5.83 10.10
C LYS A 142 40.29 -4.99 10.46
N LYS A 143 40.34 -4.40 11.66
CA LYS A 143 41.51 -3.66 12.15
C LYS A 143 42.71 -4.57 12.35
N VAL A 144 42.54 -5.69 13.05
CA VAL A 144 43.62 -6.66 13.30
C VAL A 144 44.12 -7.27 11.99
N ASN A 145 43.23 -7.63 11.06
CA ASN A 145 43.65 -8.11 9.74
C ASN A 145 44.35 -7.02 8.93
N LYS A 146 43.96 -5.74 9.04
CA LYS A 146 44.66 -4.63 8.39
C LYS A 146 46.05 -4.40 8.99
N GLU A 147 46.24 -4.58 10.29
CA GLU A 147 47.55 -4.50 10.96
C GLU A 147 48.45 -5.71 10.64
N LYS A 148 47.87 -6.91 10.49
CA LYS A 148 48.62 -8.11 10.09
C LYS A 148 48.97 -8.12 8.59
N ASN A 149 48.04 -7.68 7.74
CA ASN A 149 48.25 -7.54 6.30
C ASN A 149 48.83 -6.19 5.90
N SER A 150 49.11 -5.27 6.83
CA SER A 150 50.07 -4.21 6.53
C SER A 150 51.44 -4.87 6.59
N PRO A 151 52.08 -5.19 5.46
CA PRO A 151 53.48 -5.56 5.50
C PRO A 151 54.22 -4.43 6.20
N ARG A 152 55.25 -4.79 6.94
CA ARG A 152 56.21 -3.87 7.57
C ARG A 152 56.88 -3.02 6.48
N LEU A 153 56.17 -2.02 5.97
CA LEU A 153 56.70 -0.91 5.18
C LEU A 153 57.34 0.08 6.15
N VAL A 154 58.38 -0.39 6.82
CA VAL A 154 59.31 0.44 7.57
C VAL A 154 60.44 0.75 6.59
N GLY A 155 60.22 1.73 5.69
CA GLY A 155 61.23 2.15 4.72
C GLY A 155 60.72 3.02 3.58
N GLU A 156 59.63 2.66 2.89
CA GLU A 156 59.22 3.34 1.64
C GLU A 156 58.11 4.39 1.84
N ASN A 157 57.43 4.39 3.00
CA ASN A 157 56.31 5.30 3.24
C ASN A 157 56.71 6.77 3.36
N THR A 158 57.96 7.11 3.68
CA THR A 158 58.41 8.52 3.69
C THR A 158 58.43 9.12 2.29
N GLU A 159 58.85 8.35 1.29
CA GLU A 159 58.96 8.82 -0.09
C GLU A 159 57.59 8.73 -0.81
N LEU A 160 56.85 7.64 -0.64
CA LEU A 160 55.48 7.50 -1.15
C LEU A 160 54.50 8.48 -0.50
N ALA A 161 54.59 8.78 0.81
CA ALA A 161 53.74 9.79 1.44
C ALA A 161 54.11 11.21 1.00
N ALA A 162 55.39 11.47 0.66
CA ALA A 162 55.82 12.73 0.07
C ALA A 162 55.32 12.89 -1.37
N ILE A 163 55.37 11.84 -2.19
CA ILE A 163 54.83 11.82 -3.56
C ILE A 163 53.30 11.95 -3.56
N MET A 164 52.62 11.28 -2.62
CA MET A 164 51.16 11.32 -2.50
C MET A 164 50.64 12.54 -1.71
N GLY A 165 51.52 13.42 -1.22
CA GLY A 165 51.16 14.66 -0.53
C GLY A 165 50.43 14.48 0.81
N ILE A 166 50.48 13.29 1.42
CA ILE A 166 49.84 13.02 2.71
C ILE A 166 50.84 13.37 3.82
N SER A 167 50.99 14.68 4.05
CA SER A 167 51.65 15.15 5.26
C SER A 167 50.69 15.01 6.44
N SER A 168 51.04 14.12 7.37
CA SER A 168 50.53 14.01 8.74
C SER A 168 49.12 14.57 8.99
N PHE A 169 48.09 13.70 8.94
CA PHE A 169 46.77 14.03 9.46
C PHE A 169 46.87 14.27 10.97
N GLY A 170 47.03 15.53 11.35
CA GLY A 170 46.96 15.99 12.73
C GLY A 170 45.61 15.61 13.31
N SER A 171 45.62 14.77 14.32
CA SER A 171 44.47 14.50 15.17
C SER A 171 44.11 15.79 15.92
N THR A 172 43.16 16.56 15.42
CA THR A 172 42.52 17.59 16.24
C THR A 172 41.59 16.88 17.21
N ASN A 173 42.06 16.75 18.46
CA ASN A 173 41.18 16.48 19.58
C ASN A 173 40.23 17.67 19.71
N LEU A 174 38.97 17.48 19.33
CA LEU A 174 37.84 18.31 19.72
C LEU A 174 36.76 17.39 20.29
#